data_AF-A0A8H6MDR2-F1
#
_entry.id   AF-A0A8H6MDR2-F1
#
_cell.length_a   1.000
_cell.length_b   1.000
_cell.length_c   1.000
_cell.angle_alpha   90.00
_cell.angle_beta   90.00
_cell.angle_gamma   90.00
#
_symmetry.space_group_name_H-M   'P 1'
#
loop_
_entity.id
_entity.type
_entity.pdbx_description
1 polymer ?
#
loop_
_entity_poly.entity_id
_entity_poly.type
_entity_poly.pdbx_seq_one_letter_code
_entity_poly.pdbx_strand_id
1 'polypeptide(L)'
;MNMVDSSDNSEGGRLELEPCFPAPSPRNQFKNMAVSLFCQQGLYAKRVLELGLSIAPSETYDEYTGPFPISMDDVVRHLARAGVTTEGLAVDLETWARKYEAGVNCSIPFTPSSALQRMRRR
;
A
#
# COMPACT_ATOMS: atom_id res chain seq x y z
N MET A 1 49.15 48.55 -8.18
CA MET A 1 48.14 47.87 -9.01
C MET A 1 48.17 46.38 -8.67
N ASN A 2 47.04 45.86 -8.17
CA ASN A 2 46.62 44.46 -7.98
C ASN A 2 47.48 43.62 -7.01
N MET A 3 47.11 43.37 -5.74
CA MET A 3 45.90 42.72 -5.20
C MET A 3 45.53 41.46 -5.98
N VAL A 4 45.79 40.26 -5.43
CA VAL A 4 44.77 39.44 -4.75
C VAL A 4 45.41 38.26 -4.01
N ASP A 5 44.78 37.99 -2.87
CA ASP A 5 45.09 37.07 -1.78
C ASP A 5 44.79 35.61 -2.17
N SER A 6 45.73 34.69 -1.92
CA SER A 6 45.52 33.25 -2.05
C SER A 6 45.11 32.70 -0.69
N SER A 7 43.82 32.76 -0.38
CA SER A 7 43.23 32.05 0.75
C SER A 7 42.69 30.70 0.30
N ASP A 8 43.39 29.67 0.75
CA ASP A 8 42.85 28.34 1.01
C ASP A 8 41.63 28.48 1.94
N ASN A 9 40.46 28.03 1.48
CA ASN A 9 39.33 27.79 2.37
C ASN A 9 38.72 26.43 2.04
N SER A 10 39.30 25.44 2.68
CA SER A 10 38.71 24.13 2.90
C SER A 10 37.31 24.23 3.54
N GLU A 11 36.53 23.20 3.28
CA GLU A 11 35.35 22.77 4.05
C GLU A 11 34.05 23.57 3.91
N GLY A 12 33.11 22.94 3.23
CA GLY A 12 31.70 23.34 3.22
C GLY A 12 30.87 22.31 2.47
N GLY A 13 31.12 21.02 2.71
CA GLY A 13 30.26 19.94 2.26
C GLY A 13 28.86 20.18 2.80
N ARG A 14 28.02 20.81 1.98
CA ARG A 14 26.60 20.92 2.20
C ARG A 14 26.04 19.51 2.03
N LEU A 15 26.15 18.72 3.09
CA LEU A 15 25.28 17.59 3.32
C LEU A 15 23.88 18.19 3.36
N GLU A 16 23.22 18.21 2.21
CA GLU A 16 21.77 18.32 2.20
C GLU A 16 21.31 17.19 3.10
N LEU A 17 20.87 17.58 4.29
CA LEU A 17 20.09 16.74 5.17
C LEU A 17 18.85 16.42 4.35
N GLU A 18 18.93 15.34 3.56
CA GLU A 18 17.78 14.63 3.02
C GLU A 18 16.74 14.68 4.12
N PRO A 19 15.55 15.25 3.87
CA PRO A 19 14.56 15.38 4.92
C PRO A 19 14.41 13.98 5.51
N CYS A 20 14.73 13.86 6.81
CA CYS A 20 14.53 12.63 7.55
C CYS A 20 13.01 12.49 7.69
N PHE A 21 12.34 12.19 6.57
CA PHE A 21 10.94 11.87 6.52
C PHE A 21 10.77 10.76 7.55
N PRO A 22 9.86 10.92 8.53
CA PRO A 22 9.68 9.89 9.53
C PRO A 22 9.45 8.59 8.78
N ALA A 23 10.26 7.58 9.08
CA ALA A 23 10.15 6.27 8.44
C ALA A 23 8.67 5.87 8.47
N PRO A 24 8.08 5.54 7.32
CA PRO A 24 6.64 5.32 7.24
C PRO A 24 6.29 4.24 8.25
N SER A 25 5.37 4.54 9.18
CA SER A 25 4.94 3.53 10.15
C SER A 25 4.44 2.29 9.39
N PRO A 26 4.61 1.06 9.92
CA PRO A 26 4.17 -0.15 9.24
C PRO A 26 2.70 -0.08 8.79
N ARG A 27 1.85 0.54 9.60
CA ARG A 27 0.45 0.86 9.26
C ARG A 27 0.32 1.76 8.03
N ASN A 28 1.10 2.84 7.96
CA ASN A 28 1.05 3.77 6.84
C ASN A 28 1.64 3.15 5.57
N GLN A 29 2.72 2.36 5.70
CA GLN A 29 3.30 1.62 4.58
C GLN A 29 2.34 0.58 4.03
N PHE A 30 1.71 -0.24 4.88
CA PHE A 30 0.70 -1.22 4.46
C PHE A 30 -0.44 -0.53 3.72
N LYS A 31 -0.98 0.55 4.28
CA LYS A 31 -2.06 1.33 3.66
C LYS A 31 -1.65 1.88 2.29
N ASN A 32 -0.45 2.47 2.18
CA ASN A 32 0.04 3.01 0.91
C ASN A 32 0.20 1.89 -0.14
N MET A 33 0.74 0.74 0.26
CA MET A 33 0.88 -0.41 -0.63
C MET A 33 -0.48 -0.97 -1.07
N ALA A 34 -1.46 -1.06 -0.16
CA ALA A 34 -2.82 -1.45 -0.50
C ALA A 34 -3.48 -0.44 -1.47
N VAL A 35 -3.29 0.87 -1.26
CA VAL A 35 -3.75 1.90 -2.20
C VAL A 35 -3.11 1.69 -3.57
N SER A 36 -1.79 1.54 -3.65
CA SER A 36 -1.08 1.29 -4.91
C SER A 36 -1.56 0.00 -5.61
N LEU A 37 -1.91 -1.03 -4.84
CA LEU A 37 -2.45 -2.28 -5.36
C LEU A 37 -3.82 -2.10 -6.00
N PHE A 38 -4.72 -1.33 -5.37
CA PHE A 38 -6.11 -1.17 -5.80
C PHE A 38 -6.34 0.05 -6.72
N CYS A 39 -5.40 1.00 -6.81
CA CYS A 39 -5.48 2.06 -7.82
C CYS A 39 -5.43 1.50 -9.25
N GLN A 40 -4.73 0.38 -9.45
CA GLN A 40 -4.64 -0.30 -10.73
C GLN A 40 -5.71 -1.39 -10.83
N GLN A 41 -6.65 -1.20 -11.75
CA GLN A 41 -7.75 -2.13 -11.95
C GLN A 41 -7.23 -3.54 -12.27
N GLY A 42 -7.71 -4.53 -11.52
CA GLY A 42 -7.35 -5.94 -11.70
C GLY A 42 -5.91 -6.33 -11.31
N LEU A 43 -5.10 -5.41 -10.77
CA LEU A 43 -3.71 -5.72 -10.39
C LEU A 43 -3.65 -6.77 -9.28
N TYR A 44 -4.55 -6.71 -8.30
CA TYR A 44 -4.65 -7.73 -7.24
C TYR A 44 -4.91 -9.13 -7.83
N ALA A 45 -5.89 -9.25 -8.73
CA ALA A 45 -6.19 -10.53 -9.38
C ALA A 45 -4.99 -11.07 -10.16
N LYS A 46 -4.31 -10.19 -10.91
CA LYS A 46 -3.08 -10.54 -11.63
C LYS A 46 -1.99 -11.05 -10.68
N ARG A 47 -1.74 -10.36 -9.57
CA ARG A 47 -0.71 -10.74 -8.59
C ARG A 47 -1.03 -12.04 -7.86
N VAL A 48 -2.29 -12.29 -7.52
CA VAL A 48 -2.74 -13.57 -6.94
C VAL A 48 -2.43 -14.72 -7.88
N LEU A 49 -2.70 -14.55 -9.18
CA LEU A 49 -2.38 -15.55 -10.22
C LEU A 49 -0.87 -15.74 -10.40
N GLU A 50 -0.11 -14.65 -10.53
CA GLU A 50 1.35 -14.68 -10.72
C GLU A 50 2.07 -15.36 -9.54
N LEU A 51 1.58 -15.15 -8.32
CA LEU A 51 2.14 -15.74 -7.10
C LEU A 51 1.59 -17.15 -6.79
N GLY A 52 0.66 -17.66 -7.60
CA GLY A 52 0.05 -18.98 -7.40
C GLY A 52 -0.71 -19.10 -6.06
N LEU A 53 -1.32 -18.01 -5.60
CA LEU A 53 -1.97 -17.97 -4.28
C LEU A 53 -3.41 -18.47 -4.36
N SER A 54 -3.80 -19.28 -3.38
CA SER A 54 -5.20 -19.60 -3.14
C SER A 54 -5.79 -18.59 -2.15
N ILE A 55 -6.92 -17.98 -2.51
CA ILE A 55 -7.68 -17.11 -1.61
C ILE A 55 -8.38 -17.98 -0.57
N ALA A 56 -8.31 -17.60 0.71
CA ALA A 56 -8.97 -18.33 1.78
C ALA A 56 -10.51 -18.30 1.59
N PRO A 57 -11.22 -19.38 1.97
CA PRO A 57 -12.66 -19.48 1.74
C PRO A 57 -13.51 -18.60 2.65
N SER A 58 -12.90 -17.91 3.63
CA SER A 58 -13.61 -17.08 4.61
C SER A 58 -12.80 -15.84 4.91
N GLU A 59 -13.51 -14.71 5.03
CA GLU A 59 -12.88 -13.43 5.33
C GLU A 59 -12.47 -13.35 6.80
N THR A 60 -11.20 -13.05 7.03
CA THR A 60 -10.61 -12.86 8.35
C THR A 60 -9.83 -11.55 8.35
N TYR A 61 -10.14 -10.64 9.28
CA TYR A 61 -9.53 -9.32 9.37
C TYR A 61 -8.49 -9.31 10.49
N ASP A 62 -7.40 -10.02 10.26
CA ASP A 62 -6.28 -10.10 11.22
C ASP A 62 -5.26 -8.98 10.97
N GLU A 63 -4.50 -8.64 12.02
CA GLU A 63 -3.41 -7.67 11.90
C GLU A 63 -2.28 -8.21 11.01
N TYR A 64 -1.66 -7.33 10.22
CA TYR A 64 -0.46 -7.70 9.46
C TYR A 64 0.73 -7.92 10.41
N THR A 65 1.22 -9.17 10.46
CA THR A 65 2.36 -9.61 11.29
C THR A 65 3.58 -9.99 10.46
N GLY A 66 3.61 -9.61 9.18
CA GLY A 66 4.67 -9.97 8.25
C GLY A 66 5.93 -9.11 8.36
N PRO A 67 6.91 -9.33 7.45
CA PRO A 67 8.19 -8.61 7.46
C PRO A 67 8.03 -7.11 7.20
N PHE A 68 9.02 -6.35 7.68
CA PHE A 68 9.20 -4.92 7.41
C PHE A 68 10.61 -4.69 6.85
N PRO A 69 10.78 -3.92 5.75
CA PRO A 69 9.77 -3.15 5.01
C PRO A 69 8.77 -4.04 4.26
N ILE A 70 7.52 -3.59 4.20
CA ILE A 70 6.39 -4.31 3.61
C ILE A 70 6.48 -4.25 2.08
N SER A 71 6.52 -5.40 1.42
CA SER A 71 6.47 -5.48 -0.04
C SER A 71 5.03 -5.63 -0.58
N MET A 72 4.85 -5.43 -1.88
CA MET A 72 3.54 -5.59 -2.53
C MET A 72 3.05 -7.03 -2.39
N ASP A 73 3.94 -7.99 -2.58
CA ASP A 73 3.61 -9.41 -2.52
C ASP A 73 3.22 -9.82 -1.09
N ASP A 74 3.78 -9.18 -0.06
CA ASP A 74 3.37 -9.40 1.33
C ASP A 74 1.94 -8.95 1.58
N VAL A 75 1.55 -7.79 1.03
CA VAL A 75 0.17 -7.30 1.08
C VAL A 75 -0.77 -8.24 0.33
N VAL A 76 -0.41 -8.65 -0.88
CA VAL A 76 -1.22 -9.60 -1.68
C VAL A 76 -1.39 -10.92 -0.96
N ARG A 77 -0.32 -11.48 -0.38
CA ARG A 77 -0.39 -12.72 0.41
C ARG A 77 -1.26 -12.56 1.65
N HIS A 78 -1.13 -11.46 2.37
CA HIS A 78 -1.94 -11.18 3.54
C HIS A 78 -3.42 -11.08 3.18
N LEU A 79 -3.77 -10.32 2.13
CA LEU A 79 -5.13 -10.20 1.63
C LEU A 79 -5.69 -11.56 1.17
N ALA A 80 -4.93 -12.35 0.41
CA ALA A 80 -5.38 -13.67 -0.04
C ALA A 80 -5.66 -14.61 1.15
N ARG A 81 -4.80 -14.60 2.18
CA ARG A 81 -5.01 -15.36 3.43
C ARG A 81 -6.20 -14.86 4.23
N ALA A 82 -6.43 -13.55 4.21
CA ALA A 82 -7.58 -12.89 4.81
C ALA A 82 -8.91 -13.16 4.06
N GLY A 83 -8.92 -13.97 2.99
CA GLY A 83 -10.12 -14.33 2.23
C GLY A 83 -10.65 -13.21 1.34
N VAL A 84 -9.84 -12.19 1.10
CA VAL A 84 -10.16 -11.01 0.31
C VAL A 84 -10.30 -11.41 -1.16
N THR A 85 -11.55 -11.52 -1.64
CA THR A 85 -11.85 -11.95 -3.01
C THR A 85 -11.76 -10.82 -4.02
N THR A 86 -11.35 -11.15 -5.25
CA THR A 86 -11.29 -10.16 -6.36
C THR A 86 -12.66 -9.56 -6.66
N GLU A 87 -13.72 -10.37 -6.60
CA GLU A 87 -15.11 -9.95 -6.85
C GLU A 87 -15.70 -9.09 -5.73
N GLY A 88 -15.33 -9.35 -4.47
CA GLY A 88 -15.80 -8.60 -3.30
C GLY A 88 -15.16 -7.22 -3.15
N LEU A 89 -14.02 -6.98 -3.81
CA LEU A 89 -13.22 -5.76 -3.66
C LEU A 89 -13.14 -4.87 -4.89
N ALA A 90 -13.26 -5.43 -6.10
CA ALA A 90 -12.87 -4.74 -7.33
C ALA A 90 -13.65 -3.44 -7.60
N VAL A 91 -14.89 -3.30 -7.12
CA VAL A 91 -15.67 -2.08 -7.42
C VAL A 91 -15.48 -1.02 -6.34
N ASP A 92 -15.63 -1.39 -5.07
CA ASP A 92 -15.65 -0.42 -3.97
C ASP A 92 -14.25 0.03 -3.56
N LEU A 93 -13.27 -0.89 -3.52
CA LEU A 93 -11.91 -0.56 -3.08
C LEU A 93 -11.04 0.03 -4.18
N GLU A 94 -11.23 -0.33 -5.46
CA GLU A 94 -10.55 0.36 -6.56
C GLU A 94 -11.04 1.81 -6.71
N THR A 95 -12.34 2.04 -6.52
CA THR A 95 -12.93 3.38 -6.55
C THR A 95 -12.46 4.21 -5.36
N TRP A 96 -12.39 3.60 -4.17
CA TRP A 96 -11.85 4.26 -2.98
C TRP A 96 -10.36 4.58 -3.13
N ALA A 97 -9.54 3.65 -3.58
CA ALA A 97 -8.09 3.84 -3.71
C ALA A 97 -7.78 5.01 -4.66
N ARG A 98 -8.46 5.09 -5.81
CA ARG A 98 -8.35 6.23 -6.74
C ARG A 98 -8.74 7.56 -6.10
N LYS A 99 -9.81 7.59 -5.30
CA LYS A 99 -10.25 8.80 -4.57
C LYS A 99 -9.24 9.20 -3.48
N TYR A 100 -8.70 8.22 -2.77
CA TYR A 100 -7.69 8.42 -1.73
C TYR A 100 -6.39 8.98 -2.31
N GLU A 101 -5.92 8.42 -3.43
CA GLU A 101 -4.75 8.92 -4.17
C GLU A 101 -4.96 10.35 -4.69
N ALA A 102 -6.18 10.68 -5.15
CA ALA A 102 -6.54 12.04 -5.56
C ALA A 102 -6.66 13.05 -4.38
N GLY A 103 -6.33 12.64 -3.15
CA GLY A 103 -6.37 13.50 -1.97
C GLY A 103 -7.78 13.71 -1.40
N VAL A 104 -8.78 12.94 -1.84
CA VAL A 104 -10.12 12.99 -1.26
C VAL A 104 -10.11 12.25 0.07
N ASN A 105 -10.53 12.93 1.13
CA ASN A 105 -10.58 12.36 2.48
C ASN A 105 -11.77 11.38 2.60
N CYS A 106 -11.57 10.15 2.11
CA CYS A 106 -12.58 9.09 2.13
C CYS A 106 -12.20 8.01 3.14
N SER A 107 -13.13 7.66 4.04
CA SER A 107 -13.01 6.44 4.85
C SER A 107 -12.96 5.21 3.94
N ILE A 108 -12.14 4.23 4.31
CA ILE A 108 -12.10 2.93 3.63
C ILE A 108 -13.52 2.36 3.65
N PRO A 109 -14.11 1.98 2.50
CA PRO A 109 -15.43 1.38 2.48
C PRO A 109 -15.36 0.09 3.30
N PHE A 110 -16.12 0.03 4.39
CA PHE A 110 -16.34 -1.21 5.12
C PHE A 110 -17.26 -2.06 4.26
N THR A 111 -16.69 -2.94 3.44
CA THR A 111 -17.46 -3.92 2.68
C THR A 111 -17.45 -5.24 3.45
N PRO A 112 -18.44 -5.52 4.33
CA PRO A 112 -18.71 -6.90 4.68
C PRO A 112 -19.19 -7.53 3.37
N SER A 113 -18.31 -8.32 2.75
CA SER A 113 -18.51 -8.90 1.43
C SER A 113 -19.95 -9.34 1.22
N SER A 114 -20.65 -8.64 0.34
CA SER A 114 -22.04 -8.94 -0.03
C SER A 114 -22.14 -10.31 -0.72
N ALA A 115 -21.02 -10.93 -1.08
CA ALA A 115 -20.95 -12.32 -1.50
C ALA A 115 -21.37 -13.30 -0.38
N LEU A 116 -21.01 -13.04 0.88
CA LEU A 116 -21.46 -13.83 2.03
C LEU A 116 -22.93 -13.59 2.38
N GLN A 117 -23.49 -12.42 2.06
CA GLN A 117 -24.93 -12.16 2.25
C GLN A 117 -25.80 -12.90 1.24
N ARG A 118 -25.32 -13.18 0.02
CA ARG A 118 -26.08 -13.96 -0.97
C ARG A 118 -26.14 -15.45 -0.66
N MET A 119 -25.17 -15.98 0.09
CA MET A 119 -25.11 -17.42 0.38
C MET A 119 -25.93 -17.85 1.62
N ARG A 120 -26.40 -16.91 2.45
CA ARG A 120 -27.28 -17.21 3.62
C ARG A 120 -28.78 -17.14 3.32
N ARG A 121 -29.17 -17.06 2.04
CA ARG A 121 -30.57 -17.12 1.59
C ARG A 121 -30.78 -18.27 0.60
N ARG A 122 -30.57 -19.50 1.03
CA ARG A 122 -31.16 -20.69 0.42
C ARG A 122 -31.52 -21.69 1.50
#